data_AF-A0A2W7QZT1-F1
#
_entry.id   AF-A0A2W7QZT1-F1
#
_cell.length_a   1.000
_cell.length_b   1.000
_cell.length_c   1.000
_cell.angle_alpha   90.00
_cell.angle_beta   90.00
_cell.angle_gamma   90.00
#
_symmetry.space_group_name_H-M   'P 1'
#
loop_
_entity.id
_entity.type
_entity.pdbx_description
1 polymer ?
#
loop_
_entity_poly.entity_id
_entity_poly.type
_entity_poly.pdbx_seq_one_letter_code
_entity_poly.pdbx_strand_id
1 'polypeptide(L)'
;METITKEDLDTLRFQLFADLKNLLEQSKKTKTEEKEWLRSKDVKKLLSISDAALQNLRIRGLVHPVKISGLYYYKSEELKSLFKQ
;
A
#
# COMPACT_ATOMS: atom_id res chain seq x y z
N MET A 1 51.23 -3.81 1.12
CA MET A 1 50.06 -3.62 2.00
C MET A 1 49.29 -2.45 1.41
N GLU A 2 48.10 -2.69 0.85
CA GLU A 2 47.22 -1.59 0.46
C GLU A 2 46.80 -0.86 1.73
N THR A 3 47.15 0.43 1.80
CA THR A 3 46.80 1.28 2.93
C THR A 3 45.41 1.82 2.69
N ILE A 4 44.45 1.40 3.51
CA ILE A 4 43.09 1.95 3.51
C ILE A 4 43.19 3.45 3.76
N THR A 5 42.68 4.26 2.83
CA THR A 5 42.69 5.72 2.99
C THR A 5 41.43 6.20 3.70
N LYS A 6 41.44 7.46 4.16
CA LYS A 6 40.24 8.06 4.74
C LYS A 6 39.13 8.22 3.70
N GLU A 7 39.48 8.46 2.43
CA GLU A 7 38.49 8.52 1.34
C GLU A 7 37.78 7.18 1.12
N ASP A 8 38.46 6.05 1.28
CA ASP A 8 37.84 4.73 1.17
C ASP A 8 36.77 4.52 2.25
N LEU A 9 37.04 4.99 3.48
CA LEU A 9 36.08 4.92 4.59
C LEU A 9 34.89 5.84 4.39
N ASP A 10 35.10 7.05 3.84
CA ASP A 10 34.00 7.95 3.51
C ASP A 10 33.14 7.40 2.37
N THR A 11 33.76 6.78 1.36
CA THR A 11 33.06 6.11 0.26
C THR A 11 32.21 4.96 0.77
N LEU A 12 32.80 4.12 1.63
CA LEU A 12 32.09 3.01 2.28
C LEU A 12 30.92 3.53 3.14
N ARG A 13 31.12 4.61 3.89
CA ARG A 13 30.07 5.26 4.68
C ARG A 13 28.90 5.70 3.79
N PHE A 14 29.18 6.40 2.69
CA PHE A 14 28.13 6.85 1.77
C PHE A 14 27.38 5.69 1.13
N GLN A 15 28.08 4.63 0.70
CA GLN A 15 27.44 3.42 0.16
C GLN A 15 26.54 2.74 1.19
N LEU A 16 27.04 2.55 2.42
CA LEU A 16 26.26 1.94 3.50
C LEU A 16 24.99 2.75 3.82
N PHE A 17 25.09 4.08 3.84
CA PHE A 17 23.92 4.94 4.07
C PHE A 17 22.91 4.86 2.92
N ALA A 18 23.37 4.79 1.67
CA ALA A 18 22.51 4.64 0.50
C ALA A 18 21.78 3.28 0.52
N ASP A 19 22.50 2.20 0.86
CA ASP A 19 21.94 0.85 0.94
C ASP A 19 20.93 0.70 2.08
N LEU A 20 21.23 1.28 3.25
CA LEU A 20 20.30 1.34 4.37
C LEU A 20 19.02 2.09 4.01
N LYS A 21 19.15 3.22 3.31
CA LYS A 21 17.98 3.99 2.84
C LYS A 21 17.14 3.18 1.87
N ASN A 22 17.77 2.52 0.90
CA ASN A 22 17.08 1.64 -0.06
C ASN A 22 16.35 0.49 0.64
N LEU A 23 16.99 -0.16 1.63
CA LEU A 23 16.38 -1.26 2.38
C LEU A 23 15.14 -0.80 3.17
N LEU A 24 15.23 0.37 3.80
CA LEU A 24 14.10 0.98 4.52
C LEU A 24 12.96 1.38 3.57
N GLU A 25 13.25 1.90 2.39
CA GLU A 25 12.24 2.25 1.39
C GLU A 25 11.57 1.00 0.78
N GLN A 26 12.32 -0.08 0.55
CA GLN A 26 11.78 -1.36 0.10
C GLN A 26 10.84 -1.99 1.15
N SER A 27 11.18 -1.87 2.44
CA SER A 27 10.31 -2.35 3.53
C SER A 27 8.98 -1.58 3.64
N LYS A 28 8.92 -0.35 3.11
CA LYS A 28 7.67 0.43 3.02
C LYS A 28 6.82 0.02 1.81
N LYS A 29 7.45 -0.42 0.71
CA LYS A 29 6.71 -0.90 -0.47
C LYS A 29 5.92 -2.18 -0.18
N THR A 30 6.47 -3.12 0.59
CA THR A 30 5.78 -4.37 0.96
C THR A 30 4.59 -4.19 1.91
N LYS A 31 4.50 -3.06 2.63
CA LYS A 31 3.28 -2.70 3.40
C LYS A 31 2.22 -1.97 2.57
N THR A 32 2.59 -1.47 1.38
CA THR A 32 1.71 -0.67 0.51
C THR A 32 1.23 -1.45 -0.70
N GLU A 33 1.67 -2.69 -0.87
CA GLU A 33 0.87 -3.73 -1.53
C GLU A 33 -0.31 -4.05 -0.61
N GLU A 34 -1.22 -3.08 -0.61
CA GLU A 34 -2.62 -3.23 -0.28
C GLU A 34 -3.06 -4.63 -0.63
N LYS A 35 -3.65 -5.32 0.35
CA LYS A 35 -4.50 -6.47 0.08
C LYS A 35 -5.31 -6.14 -1.17
N GLU A 36 -4.92 -6.76 -2.28
CA GLU A 36 -5.48 -6.47 -3.60
C GLU A 36 -7.01 -6.53 -3.53
N TRP A 37 -7.50 -7.39 -2.64
CA TRP A 37 -8.90 -7.55 -2.27
C TRP A 37 -9.16 -7.22 -0.80
N LEU A 38 -9.95 -6.18 -0.59
CA LEU A 38 -10.42 -5.73 0.73
C LEU A 38 -11.82 -6.27 1.01
N ARG A 39 -12.07 -6.71 2.24
CA ARG A 39 -13.42 -7.11 2.66
C ARG A 39 -14.25 -5.88 3.00
N SER A 40 -15.58 -6.02 3.00
CA SER A 40 -16.51 -4.94 3.39
C SER A 40 -16.11 -4.21 4.70
N LYS A 41 -15.63 -4.95 5.72
CA LYS A 41 -15.18 -4.35 6.99
C LYS A 41 -13.96 -3.45 6.82
N ASP A 42 -13.01 -3.87 5.98
CA ASP A 42 -11.76 -3.15 5.73
C ASP A 42 -12.04 -1.92 4.85
N VAL A 43 -12.93 -2.02 3.87
CA VAL A 43 -13.37 -0.89 3.03
C VAL A 43 -14.08 0.19 3.85
N LYS A 44 -14.98 -0.20 4.77
CA LYS A 44 -15.65 0.77 5.67
C LYS A 44 -14.65 1.54 6.52
N LYS A 45 -13.61 0.88 7.00
CA LYS A 45 -12.52 1.53 7.77
C LYS A 45 -11.66 2.43 6.89
N LEU A 46 -11.30 1.96 5.69
CA LEU A 46 -10.48 2.71 4.75
C LEU A 46 -11.16 4.02 4.32
N LEU A 47 -12.46 3.96 4.02
CA LEU A 47 -13.23 5.10 3.55
C LEU A 47 -13.91 5.89 4.68
N SER A 48 -13.82 5.42 5.93
CA SER A 48 -14.54 5.98 7.08
C SER A 48 -16.05 6.14 6.84
N ILE A 49 -16.67 5.12 6.24
CA ILE A 49 -18.11 5.13 5.89
C ILE A 49 -18.93 4.09 6.67
N SER A 50 -20.23 4.36 6.76
CA SER A 50 -21.21 3.44 7.34
C SER A 50 -21.61 2.31 6.38
N ASP A 51 -22.27 1.27 6.91
CA ASP A 51 -22.82 0.18 6.10
C ASP A 51 -23.82 0.67 5.04
N ALA A 52 -24.67 1.64 5.40
CA ALA A 52 -25.63 2.25 4.48
C ALA A 52 -24.94 2.99 3.33
N ALA A 53 -23.85 3.71 3.62
CA ALA A 53 -23.07 4.39 2.60
C ALA A 53 -22.38 3.38 1.65
N LEU A 54 -21.76 2.32 2.19
CA LEU A 54 -21.16 1.27 1.35
C LEU A 54 -22.23 0.54 0.50
N GLN A 55 -23.44 0.34 1.04
CA GLN A 55 -24.56 -0.21 0.28
C GLN A 55 -24.98 0.74 -0.86
N ASN A 56 -25.10 2.04 -0.59
CA ASN A 56 -25.41 3.04 -1.61
C ASN A 56 -24.36 3.05 -2.72
N LEU A 57 -23.07 2.94 -2.40
CA LEU A 57 -22.00 2.86 -3.40
C LEU A 57 -22.16 1.63 -4.31
N ARG A 58 -22.57 0.47 -3.76
CA ARG A 58 -22.85 -0.74 -4.55
C ARG A 58 -24.06 -0.55 -5.46
N ILE A 59 -25.15 -0.02 -4.93
CA ILE A 59 -26.40 0.21 -5.69
C ILE A 59 -26.17 1.19 -6.83
N ARG A 60 -25.36 2.23 -6.59
CA ARG A 60 -24.99 3.23 -7.60
C ARG A 60 -23.97 2.74 -8.62
N GLY A 61 -23.41 1.54 -8.46
CA GLY A 61 -22.37 1.01 -9.35
C GLY A 61 -21.03 1.77 -9.29
N LEU A 62 -20.79 2.52 -8.21
CA LEU A 62 -19.51 3.23 -8.02
C LEU A 62 -18.41 2.29 -7.54
N VAL A 63 -18.78 1.18 -6.89
CA VAL A 63 -17.86 0.10 -6.51
C VAL A 63 -18.37 -1.21 -7.05
N HIS A 64 -17.49 -2.04 -7.60
CA HIS A 64 -17.82 -3.36 -8.14
C HIS A 64 -17.34 -4.47 -7.17
N PRO A 65 -18.22 -4.96 -6.27
CA PRO A 65 -17.84 -6.04 -5.38
C PRO A 65 -17.78 -7.38 -6.09
N VAL A 66 -16.78 -8.19 -5.77
CA VAL A 66 -16.75 -9.62 -6.12
C VAL A 66 -17.26 -10.44 -4.94
N LYS A 67 -18.22 -11.32 -5.19
CA LYS A 67 -18.79 -12.21 -4.18
C LYS A 67 -18.07 -13.55 -4.18
N ILE A 68 -17.40 -13.88 -3.08
CA ILE A 68 -16.70 -15.17 -2.89
C ILE A 68 -17.24 -15.77 -1.60
N SER A 69 -17.85 -16.96 -1.68
CA SER A 69 -18.38 -17.69 -0.52
C SER A 69 -19.31 -16.84 0.38
N GLY A 70 -20.16 -16.01 -0.21
CA GLY A 70 -21.10 -15.16 0.52
C GLY A 70 -20.51 -13.85 1.07
N LEU A 71 -19.21 -13.62 0.94
CA LEU A 71 -18.53 -12.39 1.35
C LEU A 71 -18.24 -11.50 0.14
N TYR A 72 -18.36 -10.18 0.32
CA TYR A 72 -18.01 -9.18 -0.69
C TYR A 72 -16.59 -8.67 -0.51
N TYR A 73 -15.86 -8.68 -1.62
CA TYR A 73 -14.49 -8.23 -1.76
C TYR A 73 -14.39 -7.09 -2.78
N TYR A 74 -13.44 -6.19 -2.57
CA TYR A 74 -13.26 -4.97 -3.36
C TYR A 74 -11.81 -4.80 -3.75
N LYS A 75 -11.55 -4.37 -4.97
CA LYS A 75 -10.21 -4.00 -5.39
C LYS A 75 -9.78 -2.69 -4.74
N SER A 76 -8.61 -2.68 -4.11
CA SER A 76 -8.09 -1.46 -3.46
C SER A 76 -7.87 -0.32 -4.47
N GLU A 77 -7.39 -0.65 -5.67
CA GLU A 77 -7.13 0.32 -6.74
C GLU A 77 -8.40 1.05 -7.19
N GLU A 78 -9.51 0.31 -7.34
CA GLU A 78 -10.80 0.86 -7.72
C GLU A 78 -11.33 1.82 -6.63
N LEU A 79 -11.18 1.43 -5.36
CA LEU A 79 -11.57 2.28 -4.23
C LEU A 79 -10.75 3.58 -4.17
N LYS A 80 -9.46 3.53 -4.48
CA LYS A 80 -8.62 4.73 -4.56
C LYS A 80 -9.03 5.64 -5.71
N SER A 81 -9.41 5.07 -6.85
CA SER A 81 -9.84 5.84 -8.01
C SER A 81 -11.10 6.66 -7.74
N LEU A 82 -11.94 6.26 -6.78
CA LEU A 82 -13.13 7.02 -6.39
C LEU A 82 -12.84 8.37 -5.71
N PHE A 83 -11.66 8.51 -5.11
CA PHE A 83 -11.28 9.70 -4.34
C PHE A 83 -10.14 10.52 -4.98
N LYS A 84 -9.57 10.05 -6.08
CA LYS A 84 -8.69 10.87 -6.93
C LYS A 84 -9.56 11.76 -7.81
N GLN A 85 -9.90 12.94 -7.30
CA GLN A 85 -10.51 14.03 -8.05
C GLN A 85 -9.49 15.15 -8.23
#